data_AF-A0A0G1JGQ1-F1
#
_entry.id   AF-A0A0G1JGQ1-F1
#
_cell.length_a   1.000
_cell.length_b   1.000
_cell.length_c   1.000
_cell.angle_alpha   90.00
_cell.angle_beta   90.00
_cell.angle_gamma   90.00
#
_symmetry.space_group_name_H-M   'P 1'
#
loop_
_entity.id
_entity.type
_entity.pdbx_description
1 polymer ?
#
loop_
_entity_poly.entity_id
_entity_poly.type
_entity_poly.pdbx_seq_one_letter_code
_entity_poly.pdbx_strand_id
1 'polypeptide(L)'
;GEMVKFVVDIEKEILALGGELHADCEDLLLKDGSRQQNLWGANLYPLRDEDERIEYTSLINIKPSVGNRNMEIQDEIIRNKVREIAERLLFTQDDHL
;
A
#
# COMPACT_ATOMS: atom_id res chain seq x y z
N GLY A 1 5.81 -16.16 7.46
CA GLY A 1 4.37 -15.98 7.23
C GLY A 1 4.18 -15.59 5.79
N GLU A 2 3.08 -16.01 5.18
CA GLU A 2 2.70 -15.49 3.86
C GLU A 2 2.61 -13.96 3.92
N MET A 3 3.23 -13.31 2.95
CA MET A 3 3.26 -11.87 2.81
C MET A 3 2.52 -11.52 1.53
N VAL A 4 1.54 -10.65 1.63
CA VAL A 4 0.76 -10.19 0.48
C VAL A 4 1.24 -8.80 0.09
N LYS A 5 1.60 -8.61 -1.17
CA LYS A 5 1.97 -7.30 -1.70
C LYS A 5 0.70 -6.56 -2.12
N PHE A 6 0.63 -5.28 -1.80
CA PHE A 6 -0.47 -4.43 -2.22
C PHE A 6 0.00 -3.02 -2.58
N VAL A 7 -0.79 -2.34 -3.40
CA VAL A 7 -0.58 -0.94 -3.79
C VAL A 7 -1.86 -0.18 -3.53
N VAL A 8 -1.74 1.01 -2.96
CA VAL A 8 -2.84 1.91 -2.61
C VAL A 8 -2.77 3.15 -3.48
N ASP A 9 -3.92 3.59 -3.99
CA ASP A 9 -4.12 4.94 -4.49
C ASP A 9 -4.67 5.82 -3.37
N ILE A 10 -3.87 6.79 -2.90
CA ILE A 10 -4.25 7.68 -1.80
C ILE A 10 -5.18 8.84 -2.20
N GLU A 11 -5.40 9.05 -3.51
CA GLU A 11 -6.35 10.05 -4.03
C GLU A 11 -7.73 9.43 -4.25
N LYS A 12 -7.76 8.24 -4.87
CA LYS A 12 -9.01 7.50 -5.13
C LYS A 12 -9.46 6.62 -3.98
N GLU A 13 -8.60 6.40 -2.98
CA GLU A 13 -8.84 5.51 -1.84
C GLU A 13 -9.22 4.07 -2.21
N ILE A 14 -8.54 3.54 -3.23
CA ILE A 14 -8.66 2.16 -3.69
C ILE A 14 -7.33 1.45 -3.51
N LEU A 15 -7.35 0.12 -3.43
CA LEU A 15 -6.12 -0.68 -3.40
C LEU A 15 -6.22 -1.89 -4.33
N ALA A 16 -5.06 -2.32 -4.81
CA ALA A 16 -4.89 -3.56 -5.54
C ALA A 16 -4.00 -4.51 -4.71
N LEU A 17 -4.46 -5.74 -4.51
CA LEU A 17 -3.73 -6.80 -3.81
C LEU A 17 -3.69 -8.07 -4.68
N GLY A 18 -2.75 -8.97 -4.39
CA GLY A 18 -2.71 -10.31 -5.01
C GLY A 18 -1.85 -10.41 -6.27
N GLY A 19 -1.08 -9.37 -6.61
CA GLY A 19 0.00 -9.46 -7.60
C GLY A 19 1.22 -10.20 -7.03
N GLU A 20 1.97 -10.88 -7.89
CA GLU A 20 3.28 -11.45 -7.51
C GLU A 20 4.29 -10.35 -7.16
N LEU A 21 4.15 -9.19 -7.81
CA LEU A 21 4.97 -7.99 -7.63
C LEU A 21 4.08 -6.75 -7.39
N HIS A 22 4.61 -5.74 -6.67
CA HIS A 22 3.93 -4.44 -6.54
C HIS A 22 3.72 -3.76 -7.89
N ALA A 23 4.58 -4.03 -8.87
CA ALA A 23 4.44 -3.49 -10.23
C ALA A 23 3.15 -3.98 -10.90
N ASP A 24 2.72 -5.22 -10.66
CA ASP A 24 1.47 -5.75 -11.22
C ASP A 24 0.26 -5.00 -10.65
N CYS A 25 0.27 -4.76 -9.34
CA CYS A 25 -0.77 -3.97 -8.66
C CYS A 25 -0.73 -2.50 -9.10
N GLU A 26 0.46 -1.91 -9.28
CA GLU A 26 0.61 -0.55 -9.79
C GLU A 26 0.02 -0.42 -11.21
N ASP A 27 0.35 -1.35 -12.11
CA ASP A 27 -0.14 -1.39 -13.48
C ASP A 27 -1.68 -1.52 -13.55
N LEU A 28 -2.29 -2.31 -12.66
CA LEU A 28 -3.74 -2.44 -12.57
C LEU A 28 -4.39 -1.10 -12.19
N LEU A 29 -3.86 -0.42 -11.18
CA LEU A 29 -4.38 0.88 -10.76
C LEU A 29 -4.15 1.96 -11.82
N LEU A 30 -3.00 1.96 -12.50
CA LEU A 30 -2.73 2.86 -13.62
C LEU A 30 -3.73 2.65 -14.77
N LYS A 31 -4.08 1.40 -15.09
CA LYS A 31 -5.11 1.07 -16.10
C LYS A 31 -6.51 1.51 -15.66
N ASP A 32 -6.80 1.51 -14.37
CA ASP A 32 -8.03 2.09 -13.79
C ASP A 32 -8.03 3.64 -13.81
N GLY A 33 -6.91 4.27 -14.22
CA GLY A 33 -6.78 5.72 -14.34
C GLY A 33 -6.22 6.39 -13.09
N SER A 34 -5.62 5.63 -12.17
CA SER A 34 -4.82 6.18 -11.08
C SER A 34 -3.58 6.89 -11.61
N ARG A 35 -3.06 7.84 -10.84
CA ARG A 35 -1.84 8.57 -11.20
C ARG A 35 -0.67 7.98 -10.43
N GLN A 36 0.45 7.71 -11.11
CA GLN A 36 1.64 7.14 -10.48
C GLN A 36 2.07 7.88 -9.21
N GLN A 37 1.97 9.21 -9.17
CA GLN A 37 2.31 10.02 -7.99
C GLN A 37 1.45 9.73 -6.73
N ASN A 38 0.27 9.13 -6.90
CA ASN A 38 -0.66 8.80 -5.82
C ASN A 38 -0.59 7.31 -5.44
N LEU A 39 0.19 6.51 -6.16
CA LEU A 39 0.33 5.08 -5.93
C LEU A 39 1.47 4.77 -4.96
N TRP A 40 1.16 4.02 -3.91
CA TRP A 40 2.09 3.67 -2.84
C TRP A 40 2.02 2.18 -2.51
N GLY A 41 3.16 1.51 -2.54
CA GLY A 41 3.28 0.06 -2.32
C GLY A 41 3.63 -0.27 -0.89
N ALA A 42 3.03 -1.33 -0.37
CA ALA A 42 3.34 -1.87 0.95
C ALA A 42 3.17 -3.40 0.96
N ASN A 43 3.72 -4.03 2.00
CA ASN A 43 3.57 -5.45 2.28
C ASN A 43 2.62 -5.63 3.45
N LEU A 44 1.71 -6.59 3.33
CA LEU A 44 0.78 -7.00 4.36
C LEU A 44 1.19 -8.36 4.92
N TYR A 45 1.31 -8.43 6.23
CA TYR A 45 1.56 -9.63 7.01
C TYR A 45 0.31 -9.93 7.86
N PRO A 46 -0.64 -10.71 7.35
CA PRO A 46 -1.93 -10.94 8.04
C PRO A 46 -1.79 -11.68 9.37
N LEU A 47 -0.65 -12.34 9.62
CA LEU A 47 -0.37 -13.09 10.84
C LEU A 47 0.39 -12.28 11.91
N ARG A 48 0.67 -11.00 11.66
CA ARG A 48 1.33 -10.10 12.63
C ARG A 48 0.29 -9.21 13.31
N ASP A 49 0.65 -8.68 14.47
CA ASP A 49 -0.13 -7.68 15.20
C ASP A 49 -0.42 -6.42 14.37
N GLU A 50 -1.44 -5.66 14.79
CA GLU A 50 -1.94 -4.48 14.07
C GLU A 50 -0.85 -3.45 13.73
N ASP A 51 0.11 -3.27 14.64
CA ASP A 51 1.20 -2.33 14.48
C ASP A 51 2.28 -2.79 13.47
N GLU A 52 2.45 -4.10 13.30
CA GLU A 52 3.56 -4.70 12.54
C GLU A 52 3.11 -5.41 11.25
N ARG A 53 1.80 -5.45 10.99
CA ARG A 53 1.24 -6.12 9.80
C ARG A 53 1.42 -5.34 8.51
N ILE A 54 1.69 -4.04 8.53
CA ILE A 54 1.95 -3.26 7.31
C ILE A 54 3.40 -2.80 7.29
N GLU A 55 4.13 -3.20 6.25
CA GLU A 55 5.49 -2.74 5.98
C GLU A 55 5.50 -1.87 4.72
N TYR A 56 5.89 -0.61 4.89
CA TYR A 56 5.80 0.42 3.85
C TYR A 56 7.00 0.42 2.89
N THR A 57 7.62 -0.74 2.68
CA THR A 57 8.81 -0.90 1.85
C THR A 57 8.45 -1.53 0.51
N SER A 58 8.62 -0.79 -0.57
CA SER A 58 8.41 -1.28 -1.93
C SER A 58 9.30 -0.55 -2.94
N LEU A 59 9.69 -1.26 -4.00
CA LEU A 59 10.47 -0.66 -5.09
C LEU A 59 9.71 0.45 -5.82
N ILE A 60 8.38 0.34 -5.93
CA ILE A 60 7.58 1.37 -6.61
C ILE A 60 7.60 2.69 -5.84
N ASN A 61 7.89 2.69 -4.53
CA ASN A 61 7.90 3.90 -3.71
C ASN A 61 9.08 4.83 -4.01
N ILE A 62 10.10 4.37 -4.75
CA ILE A 62 11.21 5.22 -5.18
C ILE A 62 10.70 6.18 -6.25
N LYS A 63 10.27 7.36 -5.83
CA LYS A 63 9.69 8.41 -6.66
C LYS A 63 10.38 9.75 -6.36
N PRO A 64 11.57 10.01 -6.95
CA PRO A 64 12.31 11.26 -6.74
C PRO A 64 11.51 12.51 -7.13
N SER A 65 10.57 12.38 -8.08
CA SER A 65 9.67 13.43 -8.55
C SER A 65 8.68 13.92 -7.50
N VAL A 66 8.32 13.09 -6.51
CA VAL A 66 7.42 13.46 -5.39
C VAL A 66 8.19 13.56 -4.06
N GLY A 67 9.53 13.55 -4.11
CA GLY A 67 10.39 13.70 -2.95
C GLY A 67 10.74 12.42 -2.19
N ASN A 68 10.15 11.26 -2.54
CA ASN A 68 10.47 9.99 -1.87
C ASN A 68 11.59 9.25 -2.62
N ARG A 69 12.81 9.27 -2.09
CA ARG A 69 14.00 8.67 -2.75
C ARG A 69 14.31 7.25 -2.27
N ASN A 70 13.57 6.76 -1.30
CA ASN A 70 13.79 5.47 -0.66
C ASN A 70 12.66 4.50 -1.02
N MET A 71 12.88 3.21 -0.79
CA MET A 71 11.84 2.19 -0.92
C MET A 71 10.78 2.30 0.17
N GLU A 72 11.16 2.87 1.31
CA GLU A 72 10.26 3.14 2.41
C GLU A 72 9.48 4.44 2.15
N ILE A 73 8.19 4.45 2.51
CA ILE A 73 7.40 5.68 2.60
C ILE A 73 7.87 6.47 3.82
N GLN A 74 8.64 7.55 3.60
CA GLN A 74 9.19 8.38 4.68
C GLN A 74 8.21 9.44 5.19
N ASP A 75 7.26 9.84 4.35
CA ASP A 75 6.25 10.83 4.71
C ASP A 75 5.18 10.19 5.62
N GLU A 76 5.05 10.69 6.84
CA GLU A 76 4.11 10.18 7.84
C GLU A 76 2.64 10.37 7.43
N ILE A 77 2.33 11.44 6.70
CA ILE A 77 0.96 11.71 6.22
C ILE A 77 0.57 10.65 5.19
N ILE A 78 1.47 10.33 4.27
CA ILE A 78 1.26 9.29 3.26
C ILE A 78 1.16 7.91 3.93
N ARG A 79 2.06 7.63 4.89
CA ARG A 79 2.05 6.38 5.65
C ARG A 79 0.71 6.16 6.37
N ASN A 80 0.22 7.19 7.06
CA ASN A 80 -1.07 7.13 7.76
C ASN A 80 -2.24 6.94 6.79
N LYS A 81 -2.24 7.62 5.64
CA LYS A 81 -3.27 7.39 4.60
C LYS A 81 -3.27 5.96 4.07
N VAL A 82 -2.09 5.41 3.77
CA VAL A 82 -1.95 4.02 3.29
C VAL A 82 -2.48 3.06 4.34
N ARG A 83 -2.14 3.25 5.61
CA ARG A 83 -2.68 2.46 6.73
C ARG A 83 -4.19 2.53 6.79
N GLU A 84 -4.75 3.73 6.85
CA GLU A 84 -6.19 3.95 7.01
C GLU A 84 -6.99 3.30 5.87
N ILE A 85 -6.56 3.48 4.63
CA ILE A 85 -7.21 2.87 3.46
C ILE A 85 -7.07 1.35 3.50
N ALA A 86 -5.89 0.82 3.82
CA ALA A 86 -5.66 -0.62 3.89
C ALA A 86 -6.50 -1.27 5.00
N GLU A 87 -6.54 -0.69 6.19
CA GLU A 87 -7.36 -1.14 7.31
C GLU A 87 -8.85 -1.12 6.93
N ARG A 88 -9.34 0.01 6.41
CA ARG A 88 -10.74 0.16 6.03
C ARG A 88 -11.21 -0.83 4.96
N LEU A 89 -10.34 -1.16 3.99
CA LEU A 89 -10.70 -2.02 2.86
C LEU A 89 -10.44 -3.50 3.09
N LEU A 90 -9.47 -3.86 3.94
CA LEU A 90 -9.08 -5.25 4.16
C LEU A 90 -9.58 -5.82 5.50
N PHE A 91 -9.90 -4.95 6.46
CA PHE A 91 -10.26 -5.33 7.82
C PHE A 91 -11.56 -4.62 8.22
N THR A 92 -12.67 -5.31 8.01
CA THR A 92 -13.98 -4.90 8.52
C THR A 92 -14.09 -5.20 10.02
N GLN A 93 -14.94 -4.45 10.74
CA GLN A 93 -15.19 -4.50 12.20
C GLN A 93 -15.51 -5.87 12.83
N ASP A 94 -15.55 -6.96 12.07
CA ASP A 94 -15.88 -8.31 12.53
C ASP A 94 -14.67 -9.16 12.99
N ASP A 95 -13.45 -8.63 12.96
CA ASP A 95 -12.24 -9.34 13.43
C ASP A 95 -11.98 -9.18 14.95
N HIS A 96 -12.95 -8.60 15.69
CA HIS A 96 -12.99 -8.61 17.16
C HIS A 96 -13.89 -9.74 17.68
N LEU A 97 -13.55 -10.99 17.35
CA LEU A 97 -14.24 -12.19 17.86
C LEU A 97 -13.36 -12.97 18.85
#